data_AF-A0A7X7TCQ8-F1
#
_entry.id   AF-A0A7X7TCQ8-F1
#
_cell.length_a   1.000
_cell.length_b   1.000
_cell.length_c   1.000
_cell.angle_alpha   90.00
_cell.angle_beta   90.00
_cell.angle_gamma   90.00
#
_symmetry.space_group_name_H-M   'P 1'
#
loop_
_entity.id
_entity.type
_entity.pdbx_description
1 polymer ?
#
loop_
_entity_poly.entity_id
_entity_poly.type
_entity_poly.pdbx_seq_one_letter_code
_entity_poly.pdbx_strand_id
1 'polypeptide(L)' 'MKLKRFAGNPILSPHPDHPWEDLAVFNPAAWYNEEKREVL' A
#
# COMPACT_ATOMS: atom_id res chain seq x y z
N MET A 1 9.87 -5.65 19.85
CA MET A 1 10.45 -4.80 18.78
C MET A 1 9.54 -3.60 18.55
N LYS A 2 10.07 -2.37 18.47
CA LYS A 2 9.28 -1.18 18.05
C LYS A 2 9.65 -0.83 16.61
N LEU A 3 8.66 -0.88 15.72
CA LEU A 3 8.84 -0.47 14.32
C LEU A 3 8.69 1.05 14.20
N LYS A 4 9.46 1.65 13.28
CA LYS A 4 9.28 3.05 12.90
C LYS A 4 8.23 3.14 11.79
N ARG A 5 7.26 4.04 11.94
CA ARG A 5 6.29 4.30 10.88
C ARG A 5 6.99 5.00 9.71
N PHE A 6 6.61 4.63 8.50
CA PHE A 6 7.04 5.35 7.30
C PHE A 6 6.43 6.75 7.33
N ALA A 7 7.25 7.78 7.09
CA ALA A 7 6.83 9.17 7.16
C ALA A 7 5.82 9.54 6.05
N GLY A 8 5.82 8.80 4.93
CA GLY A 8 4.91 9.01 3.82
C GLY A 8 3.59 8.23 3.92
N ASN A 9 3.23 7.68 5.08
CA ASN A 9 1.92 7.06 5.24
C ASN A 9 0.78 8.10 5.10
N PRO A 10 -0.37 7.73 4.50
CA PRO A 10 -0.71 6.40 3.99
C PRO A 10 -0.06 6.08 2.63
N ILE A 11 0.32 4.81 2.41
CA ILE A 11 0.93 4.35 1.15
C ILE A 11 -0.10 4.32 0.01
N LEU A 12 -1.35 3.93 0.32
CA LEU A 12 -2.49 3.93 -0.59
C LEU A 12 -3.60 4.79 0.00
N SER A 13 -4.28 5.54 -0.86
CA SER A 13 -5.46 6.35 -0.52
C SER A 13 -6.55 6.10 -1.57
N PRO A 14 -7.84 6.23 -1.21
CA PRO A 14 -8.92 6.14 -2.19
C PRO A 14 -8.74 7.10 -3.35
N HIS A 15 -9.13 6.67 -4.56
CA HIS A 15 -9.01 7.49 -5.76
C HIS A 15 -10.39 7.81 -6.35
N PRO A 16 -10.87 9.06 -6.29
CA PRO A 16 -12.26 9.40 -6.65
C PRO A 16 -12.60 9.16 -8.13
N ASP A 17 -11.60 9.24 -9.02
CA ASP A 17 -11.81 8.95 -10.44
C ASP A 17 -11.82 7.45 -10.79
N HIS A 18 -11.56 6.57 -9.82
CA HIS A 18 -11.57 5.10 -9.99
C HIS A 18 -12.75 4.50 -9.19
N PRO A 19 -13.90 4.21 -9.82
CA PRO A 19 -15.12 3.84 -9.11
C PRO A 19 -15.03 2.59 -8.22
N TRP A 20 -14.04 1.72 -8.42
CA TRP A 20 -13.88 0.51 -7.63
C TRP A 20 -13.14 0.75 -6.30
N GLU A 21 -12.37 1.84 -6.19
CA GLU A 21 -11.54 2.19 -5.03
C GLU A 21 -11.80 3.61 -4.50
N ASP A 22 -12.87 4.27 -4.96
CA ASP A 22 -13.18 5.67 -4.65
C ASP A 22 -13.51 5.92 -3.17
N LEU A 23 -14.07 4.92 -2.49
CA LEU A 23 -14.51 5.00 -1.10
C LEU A 23 -13.43 4.57 -0.11
N ALA A 24 -12.73 3.46 -0.38
CA ALA A 24 -11.79 2.86 0.58
C ALA A 24 -10.78 1.90 -0.08
N VAL A 25 -9.52 1.98 0.35
CA VAL A 25 -8.46 1.02 0.04
C VAL A 25 -7.73 0.62 1.33
N PHE A 26 -7.82 -0.65 1.71
CA PHE A 26 -7.21 -1.17 2.93
C PHE A 26 -7.01 -2.69 2.85
N ASN A 27 -6.26 -3.25 3.80
CA ASN A 27 -5.95 -4.69 3.91
C ASN A 27 -5.27 -5.33 2.67
N PRO A 28 -4.21 -4.74 2.08
CA PRO A 28 -3.53 -5.37 0.95
C PRO A 28 -2.76 -6.62 1.38
N ALA A 29 -2.62 -7.58 0.46
CA ALA A 29 -1.55 -8.58 0.54
C ALA A 29 -0.22 -7.93 0.11
N ALA A 30 0.89 -8.41 0.66
CA ALA A 30 2.23 -7.99 0.23
C ALA A 30 2.86 -9.12 -0.61
N TRP A 31 3.53 -8.76 -1.69
CA TRP A 31 4.23 -9.72 -2.56
C TRP A 31 5.70 -9.37 -2.67
N TYR A 32 6.59 -10.35 -2.48
CA TYR A 32 8.02 -10.17 -2.69
C TYR A 32 8.40 -10.54 -4.13
N ASN A 33 8.91 -9.56 -4.87
CA ASN A 33 9.45 -9.76 -6.20
C ASN A 33 10.92 -10.17 -6.10
N GLU A 34 11.23 -11.43 -6.40
CA GLU A 34 12.59 -12.00 -6.33
C GLU A 34 13.58 -11.35 -7.32
N GLU A 35 13.13 -11.02 -8.53
CA GLU A 35 13.98 -10.43 -9.57
C GLU A 35 14.42 -9.01 -9.19
N LYS A 36 13.47 -8.22 -8.67
CA LYS A 36 13.73 -6.84 -8.25
C LYS A 36 14.22 -6.72 -6.81
N ARG A 37 14.07 -7.78 -6.01
CA ARG A 37 14.38 -7.81 -4.57
C ARG A 37 13.61 -6.76 -3.77
N GLU A 38 12.33 -6.59 -4.10
CA GLU A 38 11.46 -5.56 -3.55
C GLU A 38 10.13 -6.17 -3.09
N VAL A 39 9.50 -5.55 -2.09
CA VAL A 39 8.11 -5.86 -1.70
C VAL A 39 7.17 -4.89 -2.42
N LEU A 40 6.16 -5.44 -3.08
CA LEU A 40 5.03 -4.74 -3.69
C LEU A 40 3.83 -4.74 -2.74
#